data_AF-A0A9D5BH48-F1
#
_entry.id   AF-A0A9D5BH48-F1
#
_cell.length_a   1.000
_cell.length_b   1.000
_cell.length_c   1.000
_cell.angle_alpha   90.00
_cell.angle_beta   90.00
_cell.angle_gamma   90.00
#
_symmetry.space_group_name_H-M   'P 1'
#
loop_
_entity.id
_entity.type
_entity.pdbx_description
1 polymer ?
#
loop_
_entity_poly.entity_id
_entity_poly.type
_entity_poly.pdbx_seq_one_letter_code
_entity_poly.pdbx_strand_id
1 'polypeptide(L)'
;MKSSDLFVGNILYSLGDGTRLSFWYCKWLVNHPCVIEAKVVVALKEIWSSKIPSKIQIFWWEFFLDRLATKDRLLKRGIISRGNVHFCVLCNGSEESFHHLYLVCVLAVNVWKRVER
;
A
#
# COMPACT_ATOMS: atom_id res chain seq x y z
N MET A 1 -1.24 13.48 17.96
CA MET A 1 -2.04 12.24 17.75
C MET A 1 -1.06 11.07 17.78
N LYS A 2 -1.15 10.17 18.76
CA LYS A 2 -0.22 9.02 18.83
C LYS A 2 -0.63 8.00 17.77
N SER A 3 0.35 7.50 17.00
CA SER A 3 0.13 6.52 15.91
C SER A 3 -0.63 5.26 16.37
N SER A 4 -0.57 4.95 17.68
CA SER A 4 -1.26 3.83 18.33
C SER A 4 -2.78 3.83 18.17
N ASP A 5 -3.41 5.00 18.03
CA ASP A 5 -4.86 5.13 18.14
C ASP A 5 -5.58 4.94 16.79
N LEU A 6 -4.83 4.82 15.69
CA LEU A 6 -5.38 4.64 14.34
C LEU A 6 -5.78 3.19 14.03
N PHE A 7 -5.46 2.26 14.93
CA PHE A 7 -5.47 0.81 14.66
C PHE A 7 -6.10 0.00 15.80
N VAL A 8 -7.30 0.39 16.20
CA VAL A 8 -8.00 -0.23 17.33
C VAL A 8 -8.44 -1.66 16.96
N GLY A 9 -7.65 -2.64 17.41
CA GLY A 9 -8.00 -4.07 17.45
C GLY A 9 -7.49 -4.90 16.28
N ASN A 10 -6.76 -5.98 16.61
CA ASN A 10 -6.39 -7.07 15.71
C ASN A 10 -7.17 -8.32 16.09
N ILE A 11 -7.89 -8.92 15.13
CA ILE A 11 -8.51 -10.24 15.30
C ILE A 11 -7.82 -11.22 14.34
N LEU A 12 -7.27 -12.33 14.87
CA LEU A 12 -6.56 -13.34 14.09
C LEU A 12 -7.50 -14.49 13.71
N TYR A 13 -7.53 -14.87 12.44
CA TYR A 13 -8.30 -16.00 11.93
C TYR A 13 -7.37 -17.00 11.26
N SER A 14 -7.70 -18.29 11.38
CA SER A 14 -7.01 -19.38 10.66
C SER A 14 -7.95 -19.90 9.59
N LEU A 15 -7.49 -19.92 8.35
CA LEU A 15 -8.18 -20.51 7.20
C LEU A 15 -7.90 -22.02 7.14
N GLY A 16 -8.76 -22.77 6.44
CA GLY A 16 -8.66 -24.23 6.32
C GLY A 16 -7.40 -24.73 5.59
N ASP A 17 -6.70 -23.85 4.87
CA ASP A 17 -5.41 -24.09 4.21
C ASP A 17 -4.20 -23.82 5.15
N GLY A 18 -4.44 -23.46 6.41
CA GLY A 18 -3.41 -23.09 7.39
C GLY A 18 -2.98 -21.62 7.32
N THR A 19 -3.50 -20.83 6.37
CA THR A 19 -3.19 -19.41 6.25
C THR A 19 -3.77 -18.63 7.43
N ARG A 20 -2.98 -17.73 8.02
CA ARG A 20 -3.43 -16.83 9.10
C ARG A 20 -3.67 -15.42 8.57
N LEU A 21 -4.85 -14.90 8.86
CA LEU A 21 -5.29 -13.55 8.49
C LEU A 21 -5.51 -12.71 9.74
N SER A 22 -5.23 -11.41 9.65
CA SER A 22 -5.57 -10.44 10.69
C SER A 22 -6.59 -9.44 10.15
N PHE A 23 -7.58 -9.13 10.98
CA PHE A 23 -8.58 -8.13 10.69
C PHE A 23 -8.32 -6.87 11.50
N TRP A 24 -8.23 -5.74 10.80
CA TRP A 24 -8.09 -4.42 11.40
C TRP A 24 -9.32 -3.59 11.08
N TYR A 25 -9.88 -2.93 12.09
CA TYR A 25 -10.94 -1.97 11.86
C TYR A 25 -10.33 -0.65 11.38
N CYS A 26 -10.52 -0.33 10.09
CA CYS A 26 -9.99 0.88 9.49
C CYS A 26 -11.13 1.83 9.13
N LYS A 27 -11.24 2.95 9.83
CA LYS A 27 -12.28 3.96 9.61
C LYS A 27 -12.32 4.52 8.18
N TRP A 28 -11.21 4.46 7.46
CA TRP A 28 -11.07 4.92 6.06
C TRP A 28 -11.70 3.98 5.03
N LEU A 29 -11.99 2.74 5.42
CA LEU A 29 -12.63 1.74 4.57
C LEU A 29 -13.97 1.40 5.23
N VAL A 30 -14.98 2.19 4.87
CA VAL A 30 -16.41 2.03 5.20
C VAL A 30 -16.71 0.72 5.94
N ASN A 31 -16.62 0.74 7.28
CA ASN A 31 -16.98 -0.34 8.21
C ASN A 31 -16.64 -1.79 7.80
N HIS A 32 -15.62 -2.01 6.96
CA HIS A 32 -15.21 -3.35 6.57
C HIS A 32 -13.88 -3.68 7.25
N PRO A 33 -13.81 -4.80 7.98
CA PRO A 33 -12.57 -5.20 8.61
C PRO A 33 -11.59 -5.58 7.50
N CYS A 34 -10.41 -4.94 7.51
CA CYS A 34 -9.40 -5.14 6.48
C CYS A 34 -8.74 -6.50 6.69
N VAL A 35 -8.95 -7.41 5.75
CA VAL A 35 -8.27 -8.70 5.72
C VAL A 35 -6.83 -8.47 5.26
N ILE A 36 -5.88 -8.76 6.14
CA ILE A 36 -4.46 -8.62 5.85
C ILE A 36 -3.75 -9.93 6.19
N GLU A 37 -2.88 -10.39 5.30
CA GLU A 37 -2.09 -11.59 5.55
C GLU A 37 -1.15 -11.41 6.76
N ALA A 38 -0.94 -12.46 7.55
CA ALA A 38 -0.05 -12.42 8.71
C ALA A 38 1.36 -11.89 8.37
N LYS A 39 1.89 -12.25 7.19
CA LYS A 39 3.19 -11.76 6.70
C LYS A 39 3.23 -10.23 6.58
N VAL A 40 2.13 -9.63 6.13
CA VAL A 40 2.00 -8.18 6.00
C VAL A 40 1.92 -7.54 7.38
N VAL A 41 1.20 -8.15 8.34
CA VAL A 41 1.15 -7.65 9.72
C VAL A 41 2.54 -7.59 10.36
N VAL A 42 3.36 -8.62 10.15
CA VAL A 42 4.76 -8.64 10.62
C VAL A 42 5.53 -7.49 9.97
N ALA A 43 5.47 -7.33 8.65
CA ALA A 43 6.14 -6.24 7.95
C ALA A 43 5.71 -4.84 8.47
N LEU A 44 4.42 -4.64 8.73
CA LEU A 44 3.92 -3.39 9.30
C LEU A 44 4.49 -3.11 10.70
N LYS A 45 4.61 -4.12 11.56
CA LYS A 45 5.23 -3.96 12.88
C LYS A 45 6.68 -3.49 12.75
N GLU A 46 7.45 -4.08 11.84
CA GLU A 46 8.84 -3.69 11.58
C GLU A 46 8.97 -2.26 11.03
N ILE A 47 8.05 -1.83 10.16
CA ILE A 47 8.04 -0.45 9.66
C ILE A 47 7.86 0.55 10.79
N TRP A 48 6.92 0.29 11.70
CA TRP A 48 6.64 1.20 12.81
C TRP A 48 7.72 1.17 13.89
N SER A 49 8.48 0.08 14.03
CA SER A 49 9.65 0.01 14.92
C SER A 49 10.92 0.63 14.33
N SER A 50 10.98 0.78 13.00
CA SER A 50 12.15 1.31 12.31
C SER A 50 12.44 2.79 12.62
N LYS A 51 13.72 3.18 12.59
CA LYS A 51 14.19 4.56 12.82
C LYS A 51 14.15 5.42 11.54
N ILE A 52 13.14 5.25 10.69
CA ILE A 52 12.97 6.06 9.48
C ILE A 52 11.99 7.21 9.74
N PRO A 53 12.05 8.31 8.95
CA PRO A 53 11.09 9.40 9.10
C PRO A 53 9.64 8.90 8.94
N SER A 54 8.72 9.45 9.72
CA SER A 54 7.31 8.99 9.73
C SER A 54 6.63 9.07 8.36
N LYS A 55 7.06 10.00 7.50
CA LYS A 55 6.56 10.08 6.11
C LYS A 55 6.87 8.81 5.31
N ILE A 56 8.04 8.21 5.54
CA ILE A 56 8.46 6.95 4.91
C ILE A 56 7.73 5.76 5.53
N GLN A 57 7.50 5.78 6.86
CA GLN A 57 6.70 4.74 7.53
C GLN A 57 5.27 4.69 6.98
N ILE A 58 4.63 5.86 6.82
CA ILE A 58 3.29 5.97 6.24
C ILE A 58 3.29 5.46 4.80
N PHE A 59 4.29 5.84 3.99
CA PHE A 59 4.42 5.36 2.62
C PHE A 59 4.48 3.82 2.54
N TRP A 60 5.33 3.18 3.36
CA TRP A 60 5.42 1.73 3.40
C TRP A 60 4.14 1.07 3.91
N TRP A 61 3.50 1.66 4.92
CA TRP A 61 2.20 1.19 5.40
C TRP A 61 1.14 1.22 4.29
N GLU A 62 1.04 2.31 3.53
CA GLU A 62 0.14 2.38 2.39
C GLU A 62 0.51 1.38 1.29
N PHE A 63 1.81 1.19 1.06
CA PHE A 63 2.32 0.22 0.09
C PHE A 63 1.88 -1.22 0.42
N PHE A 64 2.16 -1.68 1.64
CA PHE A 64 1.86 -3.06 2.05
C PHE A 64 0.36 -3.36 2.11
N LEU A 65 -0.46 -2.32 2.26
CA LEU A 65 -1.92 -2.44 2.24
C LEU A 65 -2.52 -2.21 0.85
N ASP A 66 -1.69 -2.02 -0.17
CA ASP A 66 -2.12 -1.78 -1.54
C ASP A 66 -3.04 -0.53 -1.65
N ARG A 67 -2.67 0.51 -0.88
CA ARG A 67 -3.46 1.74 -0.67
C ARG A 67 -2.89 2.98 -1.32
N LEU A 68 -1.73 2.89 -1.96
CA LEU A 68 -1.14 4.03 -2.66
C LEU A 68 -2.11 4.57 -3.71
N ALA A 69 -2.10 5.89 -3.88
CA ALA A 69 -3.01 6.61 -4.76
C ALA A 69 -2.58 6.53 -6.24
N THR A 70 -2.33 5.33 -6.75
CA THR A 70 -2.09 5.08 -8.17
C THR A 70 -3.39 5.07 -8.95
N LYS A 71 -3.36 5.41 -10.25
CA LYS A 71 -4.60 5.50 -11.06
C LYS A 71 -5.42 4.20 -11.06
N ASP A 72 -4.79 3.02 -11.09
CA ASP A 72 -5.50 1.74 -10.96
C ASP A 72 -6.29 1.64 -9.65
N ARG A 73 -5.72 2.11 -8.53
CA ARG A 73 -6.38 2.11 -7.22
C ARG A 73 -7.45 3.17 -7.10
N LEU A 74 -7.20 4.37 -7.63
CA LEU A 74 -8.19 5.44 -7.68
C LEU A 74 -9.41 5.03 -8.51
N LEU A 75 -9.20 4.32 -9.62
CA LEU A 75 -10.28 3.76 -10.44
C LEU A 75 -11.06 2.68 -9.68
N LYS A 76 -10.37 1.75 -9.00
CA LYS A 76 -11.04 0.72 -8.18
C LYS A 76 -11.88 1.34 -7.05
N ARG A 77 -11.48 2.50 -6.53
CA ARG A 77 -12.23 3.26 -5.52
C ARG A 77 -13.37 4.10 -6.10
N GLY A 78 -13.52 4.16 -7.42
CA GLY A 78 -14.51 5.02 -8.09
C GLY A 78 -14.21 6.52 -7.99
N ILE A 79 -12.97 6.91 -7.65
CA ILE A 79 -12.57 8.32 -7.53
C ILE A 79 -12.35 8.93 -8.92
N ILE A 80 -11.82 8.14 -9.86
CA ILE A 80 -11.63 8.56 -11.25
C ILE A 80 -12.44 7.68 -12.20
N SER A 81 -12.93 8.27 -13.30
CA SER A 81 -13.72 7.57 -14.31
C SER A 81 -12.84 6.79 -15.29
N ARG A 82 -13.38 5.70 -15.84
CA ARG A 82 -12.73 4.86 -16.88
C ARG A 82 -12.34 5.62 -18.16
N GLY A 83 -12.97 6.76 -18.42
CA GLY A 83 -12.64 7.63 -19.56
C GLY A 83 -11.35 8.43 -19.36
N ASN A 84 -10.81 8.48 -18.14
CA ASN A 84 -9.50 9.08 -17.89
C ASN A 84 -8.43 8.08 -18.25
N VAL A 85 -7.57 8.45 -19.20
CA VAL A 85 -6.43 7.62 -19.60
C VAL A 85 -5.57 7.24 -18.38
N HIS A 86 -5.52 5.94 -18.06
CA HIS A 86 -4.87 5.41 -16.86
C HIS A 86 -3.37 5.19 -17.01
N PHE A 87 -2.72 5.79 -18.01
CA PHE A 87 -1.28 5.62 -18.20
C PHE A 87 -0.48 6.26 -17.07
N CYS A 88 0.69 5.66 -16.81
CA CYS A 88 1.69 6.09 -15.87
C CYS A 88 2.02 7.58 -16.03
N VAL A 89 1.92 8.35 -14.95
CA VAL A 89 2.26 9.77 -14.94
C VAL A 89 3.71 10.06 -15.35
N LEU A 90 4.62 9.09 -15.18
CA LEU A 90 6.03 9.26 -15.49
C LEU A 90 6.33 9.00 -16.97
N CYS A 91 5.99 7.81 -17.49
CA CYS A 91 6.38 7.41 -18.85
C CYS A 91 5.27 7.50 -19.89
N ASN A 92 4.00 7.65 -19.46
CA ASN A 92 2.81 7.66 -20.31
C ASN A 92 2.67 6.46 -21.28
N GLY A 93 3.39 5.36 -21.05
CA GLY A 93 3.49 4.22 -21.98
C GLY A 93 2.89 2.90 -21.47
N SER A 94 2.49 2.82 -20.20
CA SER A 94 1.85 1.65 -19.61
C SER A 94 0.87 2.09 -18.54
N GLU A 95 -0.08 1.24 -18.15
CA GLU A 95 -1.02 1.54 -17.07
C GLU A 95 -0.30 1.84 -15.74
N GLU A 96 -0.78 2.86 -15.04
CA GLU A 96 -0.24 3.23 -13.74
C GLU A 96 -0.74 2.25 -12.68
N SER A 97 0.16 1.36 -12.30
CA SER A 97 0.07 0.57 -11.07
C SER A 97 1.24 0.93 -10.16
N PHE A 98 1.18 0.53 -8.89
CA PHE A 98 2.33 0.64 -8.00
C PHE A 98 3.58 0.00 -8.62
N HIS A 99 3.46 -1.25 -9.08
CA HIS A 99 4.58 -2.01 -9.60
C HIS A 99 5.22 -1.30 -10.79
N HIS A 100 4.40 -0.77 -11.70
CA HIS A 100 4.90 0.01 -12.81
C HIS A 100 5.52 1.33 -12.32
N LEU A 101 4.79 2.15 -11.57
CA LEU A 101 5.21 3.50 -11.19
C LEU A 101 6.53 3.53 -10.42
N TYR A 102 6.76 2.56 -9.53
CA TYR A 102 7.93 2.57 -8.64
C TYR A 102 9.04 1.60 -9.04
N LEU A 103 8.74 0.45 -9.66
CA LEU A 103 9.73 -0.62 -9.86
C LEU A 103 10.08 -0.87 -11.33
N VAL A 104 9.14 -0.68 -12.26
CA VAL A 104 9.34 -1.05 -13.68
C VAL A 104 9.47 0.17 -14.60
N CYS A 105 8.87 1.30 -14.24
CA CYS A 105 8.88 2.49 -15.08
C CYS A 105 10.33 2.90 -15.39
N VAL A 106 10.64 3.07 -16.67
CA VAL A 106 11.99 3.42 -17.14
C VAL A 106 12.56 4.64 -16.43
N LEU A 107 11.72 5.65 -16.16
CA LEU A 107 12.14 6.85 -15.44
C LEU A 107 12.42 6.55 -13.96
N ALA A 108 11.57 5.75 -13.29
CA ALA A 108 11.78 5.36 -11.90
C ALA A 108 13.06 4.51 -11.74
N VAL A 109 13.27 3.52 -12.61
CA VAL A 109 14.49 2.68 -12.63
C VAL A 109 15.74 3.54 -12.81
N ASN A 110 15.69 4.55 -13.70
CA ASN A 110 16.82 5.46 -13.89
C ASN A 110 17.11 6.31 -12.65
N VAL A 111 16.10 6.67 -11.86
CA VAL A 111 16.28 7.36 -10.57
C VAL A 111 16.94 6.41 -9.57
N TRP A 112 16.44 5.18 -9.42
CA TRP A 112 17.02 4.19 -8.49
C TRP A 112 18.50 3.93 -8.77
N LYS A 113 18.87 3.73 -10.04
CA LYS A 113 20.27 3.56 -10.46
C LYS A 113 21.19 4.74 -10.10
N ARG A 114 20.63 5.94 -9.93
CA ARG A 114 21.40 7.14 -9.53
C ARG A 114 21.54 7.24 -8.01
N VAL A 115 20.60 6.66 -7.26
CA VAL A 115 20.56 6.68 -5.80
C VAL A 115 21.38 5.53 -5.20
N GLU A 116 21.53 4.40 -5.90
CA GLU A 116 22.37 3.25 -5.49
C GLU A 116 23.90 3.53 -5.52
N ARG A 117 24.35 4.76 -5.25
CA ARG A 117 25.77 5.11 -5.11
C ARG A 117 26.25 5.05 -3.67
#